data_AF-A0A2K3LEW7-F1
#
_entry.id   AF-A0A2K3LEW7-F1
#
_cell.length_a   1.000
_cell.length_b   1.000
_cell.length_c   1.000
_cell.angle_alpha   90.00
_cell.angle_beta   90.00
_cell.angle_gamma   90.00
#
_symmetry.space_group_name_H-M   'P 1'
#
loop_
_entity.id
_entity.type
_entity.pdbx_description
1 polymer ?
#
loop_
_entity_poly.entity_id
_entity_poly.type
_entity_poly.pdbx_seq_one_letter_code
_entity_poly.pdbx_strand_id
1 'polypeptide(L)'
;MGNARTFSVFTFLLLFCFYGTLVSAYTKYNTGAGVVEGKLNVHLVPHSHDDVGWLKTVDQYYVGSNNTIQGACVENVLDSVVWSLQKDPNRKFVFAEIAFFHRWWVEQSPETQEQVKKLVAAGQLEFV
;
A
#
# COMPACT_ATOMS: atom_id res chain seq x y z
N MET A 1 -51.87 27.74 12.52
CA MET A 1 -51.50 26.35 12.13
C MET A 1 -50.55 26.39 10.94
N GLY A 2 -49.26 26.71 11.13
CA GLY A 2 -48.35 26.97 10.00
C GLY A 2 -46.87 26.58 10.14
N ASN A 3 -46.38 26.09 11.29
CA ASN A 3 -44.93 25.98 11.51
C ASN A 3 -44.38 24.55 11.73
N ALA A 4 -45.23 23.55 11.98
CA ALA A 4 -44.73 22.20 12.28
C ALA A 4 -44.37 21.37 11.01
N ARG A 5 -45.11 21.57 9.90
CA ARG A 5 -44.89 20.82 8.64
C ARG A 5 -43.64 21.30 7.90
N THR A 6 -43.39 22.61 7.90
CA THR A 6 -42.26 23.23 7.20
C THR A 6 -40.93 22.85 7.84
N PHE A 7 -40.88 22.74 9.17
CA PHE A 7 -39.68 22.35 9.91
C PHE A 7 -39.32 20.87 9.67
N SER A 8 -40.31 19.98 9.62
CA SER A 8 -40.11 18.55 9.37
C SER A 8 -39.57 18.25 7.97
N VAL A 9 -40.02 18.98 6.94
CA VAL A 9 -39.54 18.85 5.56
C VAL A 9 -38.10 19.34 5.41
N PHE A 10 -37.73 20.43 6.09
CA PHE A 10 -36.36 20.95 6.10
C PHE A 10 -35.37 19.98 6.78
N THR A 11 -35.75 19.35 7.89
CA THR A 11 -34.92 18.34 8.56
C THR A 11 -34.75 17.09 7.70
N PHE A 12 -35.81 16.64 7.01
CA PHE A 12 -35.73 15.49 6.09
C PHE A 12 -34.83 15.79 4.87
N LEU A 13 -34.93 16.99 4.28
CA LEU A 13 -34.06 17.42 3.17
C LEU A 13 -32.59 17.53 3.59
N LEU A 14 -32.31 18.09 4.78
CA LEU A 14 -30.96 18.16 5.31
C LEU A 14 -30.36 16.77 5.59
N LEU A 15 -31.15 15.83 6.12
CA LEU A 15 -30.73 14.44 6.31
C LEU A 15 -30.46 13.73 4.97
N PHE A 16 -31.29 13.96 3.94
CA PHE A 16 -31.09 13.38 2.61
C PHE A 16 -29.87 13.97 1.89
N CYS A 17 -29.62 15.27 2.04
CA CYS A 17 -28.42 15.94 1.53
C CYS A 17 -27.14 15.46 2.23
N PHE A 18 -27.18 15.17 3.54
CA PHE A 18 -26.06 14.56 4.26
C PHE A 18 -25.84 13.08 3.90
N TYR A 19 -26.91 12.33 3.58
CA TYR A 19 -26.77 10.94 3.13
C TYR A 19 -26.16 10.84 1.73
N GLY A 20 -26.51 11.76 0.83
CA GLY A 20 -26.01 11.80 -0.55
C GLY A 20 -24.53 12.17 -0.66
N THR A 21 -23.96 12.91 0.30
CA THR A 21 -22.55 13.32 0.30
C THR A 21 -21.61 12.31 0.95
N LEU A 22 -22.12 11.38 1.77
CA LEU A 22 -21.30 10.33 2.41
C LEU A 22 -20.92 9.19 1.47
N VAL A 23 -21.63 9.02 0.36
CA VAL A 23 -21.29 8.03 -0.67
C VAL A 23 -20.40 8.71 -1.73
N SER A 24 -19.20 9.10 -1.33
CA SER A 24 -18.13 9.34 -2.30
C SER A 24 -17.85 8.00 -2.98
N ALA A 25 -18.42 7.80 -4.16
CA ALA A 25 -18.26 6.60 -4.96
C ALA A 25 -16.78 6.43 -5.35
N TYR A 26 -16.00 5.75 -4.51
CA TYR A 26 -14.65 5.33 -4.84
C TYR A 26 -14.75 4.37 -6.03
N THR A 27 -14.30 4.79 -7.20
CA THR A 27 -14.31 3.93 -8.39
C THR A 27 -13.41 2.73 -8.13
N LYS A 28 -13.99 1.53 -8.08
CA LYS A 28 -13.23 0.29 -7.91
C LYS A 28 -12.53 -0.05 -9.22
N TYR A 29 -11.20 -0.04 -9.21
CA TYR A 29 -10.39 -0.43 -10.36
C TYR A 29 -10.38 -1.96 -10.53
N ASN A 30 -10.35 -2.43 -11.78
CA ASN A 30 -10.11 -3.84 -12.06
C ASN A 30 -8.60 -4.11 -12.09
N THR A 31 -8.05 -4.54 -10.95
CA THR A 31 -6.61 -4.79 -10.77
C THR A 31 -6.23 -6.27 -10.91
N GLY A 32 -7.20 -7.18 -10.98
CA GLY A 32 -6.99 -8.63 -11.06
C GLY A 32 -6.86 -9.17 -12.47
N ALA A 33 -6.32 -8.38 -13.40
CA ALA A 33 -6.13 -8.82 -14.78
C ALA A 33 -5.09 -9.96 -14.85
N GLY A 34 -5.36 -10.93 -15.71
CA GLY A 34 -4.44 -12.03 -16.03
C GLY A 34 -4.02 -11.99 -17.51
N VAL A 35 -3.28 -13.01 -17.92
CA VAL A 35 -2.88 -13.19 -19.32
C VAL A 35 -4.12 -13.41 -20.20
N VAL A 36 -4.18 -12.68 -21.32
CA VAL A 36 -5.20 -12.87 -22.36
C VAL A 36 -4.53 -13.44 -23.60
N GLU A 37 -5.00 -14.62 -24.02
CA GLU A 37 -4.51 -15.30 -25.22
C GLU A 37 -4.76 -14.46 -26.48
N GLY A 38 -3.84 -14.51 -27.44
CA GLY A 38 -3.94 -13.76 -28.69
C GLY A 38 -3.70 -12.25 -28.55
N LYS A 39 -3.24 -11.77 -27.38
CA LYS A 39 -2.85 -10.38 -27.17
C LYS A 39 -1.41 -10.27 -26.67
N LEU A 40 -0.81 -9.09 -26.86
CA LEU A 40 0.39 -8.71 -26.11
C LEU A 40 0.00 -8.55 -24.63
N ASN A 41 0.72 -9.22 -23.75
CA ASN A 41 0.55 -9.12 -22.31
C ASN A 41 1.72 -8.33 -21.73
N VAL A 42 1.42 -7.26 -21.00
CA VAL A 42 2.42 -6.40 -20.35
C VAL A 42 2.44 -6.74 -18.87
N HIS A 43 3.52 -7.36 -18.41
CA HIS A 43 3.72 -7.67 -17.01
C HIS A 43 4.39 -6.48 -16.32
N LEU A 44 3.66 -5.83 -15.41
CA LEU A 44 4.23 -4.81 -14.54
C LEU A 44 4.83 -5.50 -13.32
N VAL A 45 6.13 -5.32 -13.10
CA VAL A 45 6.88 -5.94 -12.00
C VAL A 45 7.43 -4.84 -11.08
N PRO A 46 6.67 -4.45 -10.03
CA PRO A 46 7.11 -3.45 -9.07
C PRO A 46 8.27 -3.98 -8.23
N HIS A 47 9.31 -3.17 -8.08
CA HIS A 47 10.52 -3.49 -7.32
C HIS A 47 11.14 -2.20 -6.75
N SER A 48 12.05 -2.36 -5.78
CA SER A 48 13.02 -1.34 -5.36
C SER A 48 14.41 -1.94 -5.48
N HIS A 49 15.38 -1.16 -5.95
CA HIS A 49 16.78 -1.57 -5.97
C HIS A 49 17.48 -0.91 -4.78
N ASP A 50 17.81 -1.72 -3.78
CA ASP A 50 18.25 -1.23 -2.48
C ASP A 50 19.71 -1.62 -2.23
N ASP A 51 20.65 -0.81 -2.70
CA ASP A 51 22.09 -1.07 -2.56
C ASP A 51 22.49 -1.28 -1.09
N VAL A 52 23.08 -2.45 -0.79
CA VAL A 52 23.61 -2.78 0.55
C VAL A 52 24.96 -2.07 0.77
N GLY A 53 24.92 -0.74 0.73
CA GLY A 53 26.07 0.15 0.76
C GLY A 53 26.54 0.53 -0.64
N TRP A 54 26.61 1.85 -0.89
CA TRP A 54 27.10 2.46 -2.12
C TRP A 54 27.55 3.90 -1.83
N LEU A 55 26.65 4.89 -1.95
CA LEU A 55 26.94 6.29 -1.57
C LEU A 55 26.73 6.54 -0.07
N LYS A 56 25.79 5.81 0.52
CA LYS A 56 25.53 5.80 1.96
C LYS A 56 25.96 4.46 2.55
N THR A 57 26.18 4.42 3.86
CA THR A 57 26.36 3.15 4.56
C THR A 57 25.06 2.35 4.57
N VAL A 58 25.15 1.04 4.81
CA VAL A 58 23.99 0.15 4.95
C VAL A 58 22.99 0.73 5.96
N ASP A 59 23.47 1.15 7.13
CA ASP A 59 22.63 1.73 8.18
C ASP A 59 21.96 3.04 7.77
N GLN A 60 22.69 3.90 7.06
CA GLN A 60 22.14 5.16 6.58
C GLN A 60 21.07 4.96 5.51
N TYR A 61 21.24 3.98 4.62
CA TYR A 61 20.20 3.57 3.68
C TYR A 61 18.99 2.99 4.41
N TYR A 62 19.21 2.14 5.42
CA TYR A 62 18.13 1.51 6.16
C TYR A 62 17.22 2.54 6.85
N VAL A 63 17.77 3.34 7.77
CA VAL A 63 17.01 4.31 8.59
C VAL A 63 16.71 5.63 7.87
N GLY A 64 17.20 5.79 6.64
CA GLY A 64 17.02 7.02 5.88
C GLY A 64 17.75 8.25 6.43
N SER A 65 18.90 8.07 7.08
CA SER A 65 19.72 9.19 7.58
C SER A 65 20.67 9.72 6.50
N ASN A 66 21.17 10.95 6.67
CA ASN A 66 22.11 11.60 5.76
C ASN A 66 21.62 11.72 4.29
N ASN A 67 20.33 12.05 4.12
CA ASN A 67 19.69 12.16 2.80
C ASN A 67 20.18 13.32 1.93
N THR A 68 21.09 14.16 2.44
CA THR A 68 21.82 15.15 1.62
C THR A 68 22.76 14.49 0.61
N ILE A 69 23.22 13.25 0.88
CA ILE A 69 24.00 12.44 -0.05
C ILE A 69 23.08 11.82 -1.12
N GLN A 70 22.02 11.15 -0.67
CA GLN A 70 21.03 10.49 -1.51
C GLN A 70 19.73 10.30 -0.72
N GLY A 71 18.59 10.72 -1.28
CA GLY A 71 17.28 10.48 -0.69
C GLY A 71 16.88 9.02 -0.82
N ALA A 72 17.05 8.25 0.26
CA ALA A 72 16.73 6.82 0.28
C ALA A 72 16.51 6.37 1.73
N CYS A 73 15.48 5.55 1.95
CA CYS A 73 15.12 4.96 3.25
C CYS A 73 14.45 3.59 3.00
N VAL A 74 15.17 2.49 3.27
CA VAL A 74 14.67 1.14 3.00
C VAL A 74 13.58 0.72 3.98
N GLU A 75 13.64 1.19 5.24
CA GLU A 75 12.58 0.98 6.22
C GLU A 75 11.23 1.50 5.70
N ASN A 76 11.20 2.74 5.18
CA ASN A 76 9.99 3.33 4.58
C ASN A 76 9.50 2.56 3.35
N VAL A 77 10.40 1.99 2.55
CA VAL A 77 10.04 1.16 1.39
C VAL A 77 9.29 -0.08 1.88
N LEU A 78 9.86 -0.84 2.81
CA LEU A 78 9.25 -2.07 3.32
C LEU A 78 7.92 -1.81 4.03
N ASP A 79 7.84 -0.80 4.90
CA ASP A 79 6.60 -0.43 5.60
C ASP A 79 5.48 -0.06 4.62
N SER A 80 5.80 0.79 3.64
CA SER A 80 4.82 1.27 2.66
C SER A 80 4.40 0.18 1.68
N VAL A 81 5.29 -0.74 1.31
CA VAL A 81 4.97 -1.90 0.47
C VAL A 81 4.02 -2.84 1.21
N VAL A 82 4.30 -3.22 2.45
CA VAL A 82 3.42 -4.10 3.24
C VAL A 82 2.02 -3.49 3.35
N TRP A 83 1.93 -2.22 3.70
CA TRP A 83 0.66 -1.51 3.76
C TRP A 83 -0.05 -1.43 2.40
N SER A 84 0.70 -1.21 1.32
CA SER A 84 0.13 -1.10 -0.03
C SER A 84 -0.39 -2.43 -0.56
N LEU A 85 0.29 -3.54 -0.25
CA LEU A 85 -0.14 -4.88 -0.64
C LEU A 85 -1.41 -5.32 0.10
N GLN A 86 -1.56 -4.95 1.37
CA GLN A 86 -2.77 -5.24 2.15
C GLN A 86 -4.05 -4.59 1.58
N LYS A 87 -3.92 -3.48 0.85
CA LYS A 87 -5.06 -2.74 0.30
C LYS A 87 -5.71 -3.37 -0.91
N ASP A 88 -5.01 -4.25 -1.62
CA ASP A 88 -5.51 -4.89 -2.83
C ASP A 88 -4.81 -6.24 -3.05
N PRO A 89 -5.54 -7.37 -2.99
CA PRO A 89 -4.96 -8.70 -3.11
C PRO A 89 -4.30 -8.97 -4.48
N ASN A 90 -4.58 -8.14 -5.49
CA ASN A 90 -3.99 -8.28 -6.82
C ASN A 90 -2.63 -7.60 -6.96
N ARG A 91 -2.22 -6.75 -6.00
CA ARG A 91 -0.92 -6.07 -6.05
C ARG A 91 0.21 -7.05 -5.79
N LYS A 92 1.33 -6.79 -6.47
CA LYS A 92 2.57 -7.58 -6.42
C LYS A 92 3.75 -6.67 -6.13
N PHE A 93 4.77 -7.20 -5.48
CA PHE A 93 6.07 -6.56 -5.30
C PHE A 93 7.16 -7.62 -5.17
N VAL A 94 8.32 -7.40 -5.79
CA VAL A 94 9.51 -8.25 -5.62
C VAL A 94 10.59 -7.54 -4.81
N PHE A 95 11.26 -8.25 -3.91
CA PHE A 95 12.33 -7.71 -3.06
C PHE A 95 13.54 -8.65 -3.03
N ALA A 96 14.75 -8.13 -3.25
CA ALA A 96 15.94 -8.96 -3.42
C ALA A 96 16.88 -8.94 -2.21
N GLU A 97 17.14 -7.77 -1.61
CA GLU A 97 18.26 -7.60 -0.69
C GLU A 97 17.95 -8.06 0.75
N ILE A 98 18.07 -9.37 1.00
CA ILE A 98 17.75 -10.02 2.29
C ILE A 98 18.49 -9.40 3.50
N ALA A 99 19.63 -8.73 3.30
CA ALA A 99 20.30 -7.99 4.39
C ALA A 99 19.39 -6.91 5.00
N PHE A 100 18.73 -6.11 4.17
CA PHE A 100 17.77 -5.12 4.63
C PHE A 100 16.48 -5.76 5.13
N PHE A 101 15.96 -6.75 4.40
CA PHE A 101 14.73 -7.43 4.81
C PHE A 101 14.87 -8.09 6.18
N HIS A 102 16.00 -8.76 6.45
CA HIS A 102 16.26 -9.40 7.74
C HIS A 102 16.35 -8.36 8.87
N ARG A 103 17.08 -7.26 8.65
CA ARG A 103 17.17 -6.18 9.64
C ARG A 103 15.79 -5.62 9.97
N TRP A 104 15.00 -5.32 8.95
CA TRP A 104 13.63 -4.88 9.12
C TRP A 104 12.78 -5.91 9.85
N TRP A 105 12.86 -7.18 9.45
CA TRP A 105 12.06 -8.29 9.97
C TRP A 105 12.19 -8.47 11.49
N VAL A 106 13.41 -8.37 12.02
CA VAL A 106 13.66 -8.56 13.46
C VAL A 106 13.16 -7.39 14.31
N GLU A 107 12.94 -6.22 13.70
CA GLU A 107 12.36 -5.04 14.35
C GLU A 107 10.81 -5.07 14.34
N GLN A 108 10.20 -5.95 13.54
CA GLN A 108 8.75 -5.98 13.38
C GLN A 108 7.99 -6.64 14.53
N SER A 109 6.77 -6.14 14.76
CA SER A 109 5.82 -6.77 15.68
C SER A 109 5.39 -8.18 15.18
N PRO A 110 4.95 -9.07 16.08
CA PRO A 110 4.41 -10.38 15.68
C PRO A 110 3.24 -10.27 14.69
N GLU A 111 2.41 -9.22 14.82
CA GLU A 111 1.29 -8.96 13.92
C GLU A 111 1.77 -8.61 12.51
N THR A 112 2.72 -7.68 12.38
CA THR A 112 3.33 -7.33 11.09
C THR A 112 4.01 -8.55 10.46
N GLN A 113 4.74 -9.34 11.26
CA GLN A 113 5.37 -10.58 10.79
C GLN A 113 4.33 -11.58 10.25
N GLU A 114 3.18 -11.74 10.91
CA GLU A 114 2.09 -12.58 10.43
C GLU A 114 1.49 -12.05 9.12
N GLN A 115 1.29 -10.74 9.02
CA GLN A 115 0.78 -10.08 7.81
C GLN A 115 1.71 -10.32 6.63
N VAL A 116 3.02 -10.14 6.80
CA VAL A 116 4.02 -10.41 5.75
C VAL A 116 4.02 -11.88 5.34
N LYS A 117 3.98 -12.81 6.29
CA LYS A 117 3.86 -14.25 5.98
C LYS A 117 2.64 -14.55 5.12
N LYS A 118 1.50 -13.92 5.40
CA LYS A 118 0.28 -14.03 4.56
C LYS A 118 0.50 -13.46 3.17
N LEU A 119 1.14 -12.29 3.04
CA LEU A 119 1.45 -11.69 1.73
C LEU A 119 2.38 -12.57 0.89
N VAL A 120 3.39 -13.18 1.52
CA VAL A 120 4.30 -14.14 0.86
C VAL A 120 3.55 -15.41 0.45
N ALA A 121 2.75 -15.99 1.35
CA ALA A 121 1.95 -17.18 1.06
C ALA A 121 0.92 -16.96 -0.06
N ALA A 122 0.37 -15.74 -0.16
CA ALA A 122 -0.54 -15.33 -1.24
C ALA A 122 0.19 -14.94 -2.55
N GLY A 123 1.53 -14.93 -2.55
CA GLY A 123 2.35 -14.50 -3.68
C GLY A 123 2.21 -13.02 -4.02
N GLN A 124 1.80 -12.18 -3.06
CA GLN A 124 1.78 -10.72 -3.23
C GLN A 124 3.16 -10.10 -3.03
N LEU A 125 3.95 -10.67 -2.11
CA LEU A 125 5.36 -10.34 -1.91
C LEU A 125 6.18 -11.55 -2.32
N GLU A 126 7.14 -11.37 -3.23
CA GLU A 126 8.02 -12.42 -3.73
C GLU A 126 9.49 -12.02 -3.51
N PHE A 127 10.33 -12.98 -3.13
CA PHE A 127 11.77 -12.80 -3.01
C PHE A 127 12.46 -13.31 -4.27
N VAL A 128 13.39 -12.53 -4.81
CA VAL A 128 14.09 -12.81 -6.09
C VAL A 128 15.60 -12.83 -5.94
#